data_AF-A0A538RC55-F1
#
_entry.id   AF-A0A538RC55-F1
#
_cell.length_a   1.000
_cell.length_b   1.000
_cell.length_c   1.000
_cell.angle_alpha   90.00
_cell.angle_beta   90.00
_cell.angle_gamma   90.00
#
_symmetry.space_group_name_H-M   'P 1'
#
loop_
_entity.id
_entity.type
_entity.pdbx_description
1 polymer ?
#
loop_
_entity_poly.entity_id
_entity_poly.type
_entity_poly.pdbx_seq_one_letter_code
_entity_poly.pdbx_strand_id
1 'polypeptide(L)'
;MNADVRLLLADAERALRDGDLAAARGAFLEAGQSAAGYQLWRSAVRCYRRALELDLVDREPVMRISQLSPRTVAPGDWIDYARALERHAWPSFGCRSAQIVTGDVGARIECAGAGVVMELLMTEDDLIETRPAPRLAGMPLAMALIIVRRAMWMAPRELASDPMSLRVAFDGRPQVRLDELGDWEPVGASPGR
;
A
#
# COMPACT_ATOMS: atom_id res chain seq x y z
N MET A 1 2.58 15.94 -13.49
CA MET A 1 2.14 14.60 -13.92
C MET A 1 2.06 14.59 -15.45
N ASN A 2 2.67 13.61 -16.12
CA ASN A 2 2.74 13.51 -17.59
C ASN A 2 1.35 13.15 -18.18
N ALA A 3 1.03 13.64 -19.40
CA ALA A 3 -0.25 13.42 -20.06
C ALA A 3 -0.55 11.93 -20.32
N ASP A 4 0.45 11.14 -20.73
CA ASP A 4 0.29 9.71 -21.01
C ASP A 4 -0.06 8.93 -19.75
N VAL A 5 0.60 9.26 -18.63
CA VAL A 5 0.30 8.69 -17.32
C VAL A 5 -1.13 9.03 -16.89
N ARG A 6 -1.62 10.25 -17.18
CA ARG A 6 -3.00 10.66 -16.85
C ARG A 6 -4.03 9.86 -17.65
N LEU A 7 -3.76 9.60 -18.93
CA LEU A 7 -4.63 8.82 -19.79
C LEU A 7 -4.75 7.38 -19.30
N LEU A 8 -3.61 6.73 -19.04
CA LEU A 8 -3.58 5.36 -18.50
C LEU A 8 -4.27 5.24 -17.14
N LEU A 9 -4.11 6.24 -16.26
CA LEU A 9 -4.86 6.28 -15.00
C LEU A 9 -6.37 6.42 -15.23
N ALA A 10 -6.80 7.25 -16.18
CA ALA A 10 -8.21 7.38 -16.51
C ALA A 10 -8.81 6.08 -17.07
N ASP A 11 -8.03 5.33 -17.86
CA ASP A 11 -8.41 4.02 -18.38
C ASP A 11 -8.52 2.97 -17.27
N ALA A 12 -7.56 2.97 -16.33
CA ALA A 12 -7.62 2.11 -15.15
C ALA A 12 -8.89 2.37 -14.32
N GLU A 13 -9.19 3.65 -14.03
CA GLU A 13 -10.40 4.01 -13.27
C GLU A 13 -11.69 3.67 -14.04
N ARG A 14 -11.68 3.68 -15.38
CA ARG A 14 -12.82 3.22 -16.18
C ARG A 14 -13.02 1.72 -16.03
N ALA A 15 -11.97 0.93 -16.23
CA ALA A 15 -12.02 -0.52 -16.05
C ALA A 15 -12.49 -0.92 -14.64
N LEU A 16 -12.08 -0.18 -13.61
CA LEU A 16 -12.56 -0.39 -12.24
C LEU A 16 -14.05 -0.15 -12.05
N ARG A 17 -14.64 0.84 -12.73
CA ARG A 17 -16.09 1.07 -12.70
C ARG A 17 -16.86 -0.03 -13.42
N ASP A 18 -16.25 -0.59 -14.46
CA ASP A 18 -16.82 -1.67 -15.26
C ASP A 18 -16.61 -3.06 -14.62
N GLY A 19 -15.88 -3.13 -13.49
CA GLY A 19 -15.58 -4.37 -12.78
C GLY A 19 -14.45 -5.21 -13.40
N ASP A 20 -13.77 -4.70 -14.42
CA ASP A 20 -12.65 -5.38 -15.07
C ASP A 20 -11.34 -5.12 -14.32
N LEU A 21 -11.10 -5.95 -13.29
CA LEU A 21 -9.90 -5.86 -12.46
C LEU A 21 -8.62 -6.17 -13.24
N ALA A 22 -8.68 -7.01 -14.27
CA ALA A 22 -7.51 -7.39 -15.06
C ALA A 22 -7.06 -6.23 -15.96
N ALA A 23 -8.00 -5.58 -16.64
CA ALA A 23 -7.71 -4.38 -17.44
C ALA A 23 -7.23 -3.22 -16.55
N ALA A 24 -7.85 -3.02 -15.39
CA ALA A 24 -7.41 -2.00 -14.44
C ALA A 24 -5.98 -2.24 -13.95
N ARG A 25 -5.65 -3.49 -13.58
CA ARG A 25 -4.29 -3.91 -13.21
C ARG A 25 -3.29 -3.58 -14.32
N GLY A 26 -3.60 -3.98 -15.56
CA GLY A 26 -2.76 -3.71 -16.73
C GLY A 26 -2.48 -2.22 -16.92
N ALA A 27 -3.53 -1.40 -16.90
CA ALA A 27 -3.42 0.05 -17.06
C ALA A 27 -2.59 0.71 -15.94
N PHE A 28 -2.71 0.26 -14.68
CA PHE A 28 -1.86 0.76 -13.59
C PHE A 28 -0.39 0.38 -13.76
N LEU A 29 -0.10 -0.85 -14.22
CA LEU A 29 1.27 -1.27 -14.51
C LEU A 29 1.89 -0.47 -15.66
N GLU A 30 1.14 -0.22 -16.72
CA GLU A 30 1.58 0.61 -17.83
C GLU A 30 1.80 2.07 -17.41
N ALA A 31 0.91 2.64 -16.61
CA ALA A 31 1.07 3.98 -16.05
C ALA A 31 2.35 4.08 -15.20
N GLY A 32 2.62 3.07 -14.37
CA GLY A 32 3.83 2.99 -13.56
C GLY A 32 5.10 2.89 -14.40
N GLN A 33 5.07 2.08 -15.47
CA GLN A 33 6.19 1.95 -16.41
C GLN A 33 6.48 3.25 -17.15
N SER A 34 5.42 3.91 -17.64
CA SER A 34 5.53 5.21 -18.31
C SER A 34 6.13 6.25 -17.35
N ALA A 35 5.59 6.35 -16.12
CA ALA A 35 6.12 7.25 -15.10
C ALA A 35 7.60 6.98 -14.76
N ALA A 36 8.00 5.71 -14.66
CA ALA A 36 9.39 5.32 -14.43
C ALA A 36 10.30 5.72 -15.60
N GLY A 37 9.83 5.58 -16.85
CA GLY A 37 10.55 6.03 -18.05
C GLY A 37 10.85 7.54 -18.04
N TYR A 38 9.93 8.34 -17.50
CA TYR A 38 10.12 9.78 -17.29
C TYR A 38 10.81 10.14 -15.96
N GLN A 39 11.35 9.15 -15.24
CA GLN A 39 12.01 9.33 -13.94
C GLN A 39 11.10 9.94 -12.86
N LEU A 40 9.78 9.81 -13.00
CA LEU A 40 8.78 10.26 -12.04
C LEU A 40 8.59 9.20 -10.95
N TRP A 41 9.65 8.91 -10.18
CA TRP A 41 9.73 7.74 -9.30
C TRP A 41 8.56 7.60 -8.32
N ARG A 42 8.17 8.68 -7.63
CA ARG A 42 7.02 8.68 -6.72
C ARG A 42 5.70 8.37 -7.44
N SER A 43 5.53 8.88 -8.67
CA SER A 43 4.35 8.57 -9.48
C SER A 43 4.35 7.11 -9.92
N ALA A 44 5.50 6.56 -10.29
CA ALA A 44 5.65 5.15 -10.65
C ALA A 44 5.27 4.23 -9.48
N VAL A 45 5.81 4.48 -8.29
CA VAL A 45 5.47 3.72 -7.06
C VAL A 45 3.96 3.78 -6.80
N ARG A 46 3.34 4.97 -6.90
CA ARG A 46 1.89 5.12 -6.68
C ARG A 46 1.07 4.30 -7.68
N CYS A 47 1.45 4.27 -8.95
CA CYS A 47 0.75 3.49 -9.97
C CYS A 47 0.88 1.98 -9.69
N TYR A 48 2.09 1.49 -9.42
CA TYR A 48 2.31 0.08 -9.08
C TYR A 48 1.60 -0.34 -7.79
N ARG A 49 1.55 0.54 -6.78
CA ARG A 49 0.78 0.29 -5.56
C ARG A 49 -0.72 0.21 -5.83
N ARG A 50 -1.28 1.05 -6.72
CA ARG A 50 -2.70 0.92 -7.13
C ARG A 50 -2.99 -0.43 -7.80
N ALA A 51 -2.04 -1.00 -8.54
CA ALA A 51 -2.15 -2.37 -9.04
C ALA A 51 -2.16 -3.39 -7.87
N LEU A 52 -1.25 -3.24 -6.88
CA LEU A 52 -1.22 -4.12 -5.69
C LEU A 52 -2.47 -4.02 -4.81
N GLU A 53 -3.13 -2.87 -4.77
CA GLU A 53 -4.39 -2.73 -4.03
C GLU A 53 -5.49 -3.66 -4.59
N LEU A 54 -5.37 -4.13 -5.84
CA LEU A 54 -6.26 -5.12 -6.46
C LEU A 54 -5.95 -6.55 -6.05
N ASP A 55 -4.67 -6.88 -5.91
CA ASP A 55 -4.18 -8.16 -5.41
C ASP A 55 -2.83 -7.99 -4.71
N LEU A 56 -2.81 -8.18 -3.39
CA LEU A 56 -1.63 -8.01 -2.56
C LEU A 56 -0.63 -9.17 -2.66
N VAL A 57 -0.96 -10.27 -3.34
CA VAL A 57 0.03 -11.32 -3.62
C VAL A 57 0.59 -11.25 -5.04
N ASP A 58 0.22 -10.22 -5.81
CA ASP A 58 0.77 -9.98 -7.13
C ASP A 58 2.25 -9.58 -7.05
N ARG A 59 3.10 -10.44 -7.60
CA ARG A 59 4.56 -10.29 -7.54
C ARG A 59 5.07 -9.19 -8.47
N GLU A 60 4.37 -8.94 -9.57
CA GLU A 60 4.90 -8.08 -10.63
C GLU A 60 5.04 -6.61 -10.19
N PRO A 61 4.03 -5.95 -9.60
CA PRO A 61 4.21 -4.58 -9.16
C PRO A 61 5.23 -4.47 -8.02
N VAL A 62 5.30 -5.45 -7.09
CA VAL A 62 6.32 -5.47 -6.02
C VAL A 62 7.72 -5.53 -6.62
N MET A 63 7.95 -6.43 -7.58
CA MET A 63 9.21 -6.54 -8.30
C MET A 63 9.56 -5.22 -9.01
N ARG A 64 8.61 -4.62 -9.74
CA ARG A 64 8.84 -3.35 -10.44
C ARG A 64 9.19 -2.21 -9.49
N ILE A 65 8.52 -2.12 -8.32
CA ILE A 65 8.85 -1.12 -7.29
C ILE A 65 10.26 -1.36 -6.73
N SER A 66 10.60 -2.61 -6.41
CA SER A 66 11.91 -2.96 -5.84
C SER A 66 13.11 -2.65 -6.77
N GLN A 67 12.84 -2.50 -8.07
CA GLN A 67 13.83 -2.18 -9.10
C GLN A 67 13.92 -0.68 -9.41
N LEU A 68 13.07 0.16 -8.83
CA LEU A 68 13.14 1.60 -9.01
C LEU A 68 14.38 2.20 -8.34
N SER A 69 14.69 3.45 -8.70
CA SER A 69 15.83 4.19 -8.14
C SER A 69 15.84 4.13 -6.61
N PRO A 70 16.99 3.94 -5.93
CA PRO A 70 17.09 3.92 -4.46
C PRO A 70 16.59 5.20 -3.77
N ARG A 71 16.38 6.27 -4.54
CA ARG A 71 15.75 7.52 -4.07
C ARG A 71 14.24 7.39 -3.84
N THR A 72 13.65 6.23 -4.14
CA THR A 72 12.27 5.90 -3.74
C THR A 72 12.17 5.68 -2.23
N VAL A 73 10.97 5.86 -1.71
CA VAL A 73 10.66 5.67 -0.29
C VAL A 73 10.83 4.20 0.11
N ALA A 74 11.51 3.97 1.23
CA ALA A 74 11.63 2.67 1.92
C ALA A 74 12.01 1.47 1.01
N PRO A 75 13.13 1.53 0.25
CA PRO A 75 13.48 0.48 -0.72
C PRO A 75 13.68 -0.90 -0.07
N GLY A 76 14.18 -0.94 1.18
CA GLY A 76 14.36 -2.19 1.93
C GLY A 76 13.04 -2.95 2.17
N ASP A 77 11.97 -2.23 2.50
CA ASP A 77 10.67 -2.86 2.80
C ASP A 77 10.05 -3.50 1.56
N TRP A 78 10.26 -2.92 0.38
CA TRP A 78 9.81 -3.49 -0.89
C TRP A 78 10.60 -4.74 -1.30
N ILE A 79 11.92 -4.75 -1.04
CA ILE A 79 12.75 -5.94 -1.25
C ILE A 79 12.30 -7.07 -0.31
N ASP A 80 12.03 -6.75 0.95
CA ASP A 80 11.54 -7.73 1.91
C ASP A 80 10.15 -8.25 1.54
N TYR A 81 9.28 -7.42 0.98
CA TYR A 81 8.00 -7.85 0.42
C TYR A 81 8.21 -8.86 -0.73
N ALA A 82 9.06 -8.54 -1.71
CA ALA A 82 9.35 -9.45 -2.82
C ALA A 82 9.82 -10.83 -2.31
N ARG A 83 10.79 -10.84 -1.38
CA ARG A 83 11.30 -12.07 -0.75
C ARG A 83 10.25 -12.83 0.07
N ALA A 84 9.27 -12.12 0.63
CA ALA A 84 8.21 -12.75 1.41
C ALA A 84 7.22 -13.48 0.49
N LEU A 85 6.88 -12.90 -0.67
CA LEU A 85 6.04 -13.52 -1.71
C LEU A 85 6.70 -14.73 -2.40
N GLU A 86 8.03 -14.82 -2.38
CA GLU A 86 8.75 -16.02 -2.82
C GLU A 86 8.65 -17.17 -1.81
N ARG A 87 8.56 -16.84 -0.52
CA ARG A 87 8.61 -17.82 0.58
C ARG A 87 7.23 -18.28 1.07
N HIS A 88 6.21 -17.46 0.88
CA HIS A 88 4.86 -17.72 1.40
C HIS A 88 3.84 -17.73 0.26
N ALA A 89 2.83 -18.60 0.41
CA ALA A 89 1.66 -18.67 -0.46
C ALA A 89 0.43 -18.23 0.34
N TRP A 90 0.19 -16.92 0.41
CA TRP A 90 -1.05 -16.38 0.96
C TRP A 90 -2.19 -16.48 -0.06
N PRO A 91 -3.46 -16.51 0.38
CA PRO A 91 -4.59 -16.37 -0.53
C PRO A 91 -4.49 -15.04 -1.29
N SER A 92 -4.97 -15.01 -2.54
CA SER A 92 -5.12 -13.77 -3.31
C SER A 92 -6.26 -12.94 -2.73
N PHE A 93 -6.00 -11.65 -2.53
CA PHE A 93 -7.01 -10.66 -2.12
C PHE A 93 -6.54 -9.23 -2.35
N GLY A 94 -7.49 -8.34 -2.64
CA GLY A 94 -7.26 -6.90 -2.71
C GLY A 94 -7.62 -6.19 -1.42
N CYS A 95 -7.17 -4.93 -1.28
CA CYS A 95 -7.44 -4.08 -0.12
C CYS A 95 -8.07 -2.73 -0.48
N ARG A 96 -8.56 -2.55 -1.72
CA ARG A 96 -9.22 -1.30 -2.13
C ARG A 96 -10.37 -0.88 -1.22
N SER A 97 -11.15 -1.84 -0.78
CA SER A 97 -12.29 -1.63 0.14
C SER A 97 -11.93 -2.05 1.57
N ALA A 98 -10.65 -1.96 1.95
CA ALA A 98 -10.26 -2.19 3.34
C ALA A 98 -10.98 -1.21 4.25
N GLN A 99 -11.55 -1.72 5.34
CA GLN A 99 -12.32 -0.93 6.30
C GLN A 99 -11.97 -1.34 7.73
N ILE A 100 -12.00 -0.36 8.64
CA ILE A 100 -11.92 -0.64 10.07
C ILE A 100 -13.32 -0.99 10.57
N VAL A 101 -13.43 -2.17 11.16
CA VAL A 101 -14.64 -2.63 11.84
C VAL A 101 -14.35 -2.67 13.34
N THR A 102 -15.19 -1.99 14.11
CA THR A 102 -15.13 -1.99 15.57
C THR A 102 -16.27 -2.83 16.12
N GLY A 103 -15.96 -3.67 17.10
CA GLY A 103 -16.95 -4.45 17.84
C GLY A 103 -16.47 -4.78 19.24
N ASP A 104 -17.21 -5.65 19.93
CA ASP A 104 -16.97 -5.99 21.34
C ASP A 104 -15.57 -6.59 21.60
N VAL A 105 -14.93 -7.13 20.57
CA VAL A 105 -13.63 -7.81 20.64
C VAL A 105 -12.48 -6.91 20.13
N GLY A 106 -12.72 -5.61 19.95
CA GLY A 106 -11.73 -4.62 19.51
C GLY A 106 -11.89 -4.18 18.05
N ALA A 107 -10.90 -3.44 17.56
CA ALA A 107 -10.86 -2.95 16.18
C ALA A 107 -10.11 -3.93 15.27
N ARG A 108 -10.61 -4.12 14.06
CA ARG A 108 -10.03 -5.00 13.03
C ARG A 108 -10.09 -4.32 11.68
N ILE A 109 -9.15 -4.68 10.80
CA ILE A 109 -9.25 -4.32 9.39
C ILE A 109 -9.77 -5.52 8.61
N GLU A 110 -10.83 -5.28 7.85
CA GLU A 110 -11.44 -6.25 6.95
C GLU A 110 -11.25 -5.84 5.50
N CYS A 111 -10.95 -6.81 4.64
CA CYS A 111 -10.94 -6.63 3.19
C CYS A 111 -12.07 -7.44 2.55
N ALA A 112 -12.76 -6.85 1.58
CA ALA A 112 -13.81 -7.53 0.83
C ALA A 112 -13.31 -8.85 0.21
N GLY A 113 -14.08 -9.92 0.34
CA GLY A 113 -13.71 -11.26 -0.14
C GLY A 113 -12.69 -12.00 0.72
N ALA A 114 -11.86 -11.29 1.49
CA ALA A 114 -10.90 -11.90 2.42
C ALA A 114 -11.48 -12.04 3.83
N GLY A 115 -12.29 -11.09 4.32
CA GLY A 115 -12.66 -10.97 5.73
C GLY A 115 -11.59 -10.26 6.55
N VAL A 116 -11.46 -10.61 7.84
CA VAL A 116 -10.45 -10.02 8.74
C VAL A 116 -9.03 -10.32 8.26
N VAL A 117 -8.23 -9.27 8.06
CA VAL A 117 -6.83 -9.38 7.62
C VAL A 117 -5.85 -8.90 8.68
N MET A 118 -6.25 -7.96 9.53
CA MET A 118 -5.41 -7.46 10.62
C MET A 118 -6.24 -7.13 11.86
N GLU A 119 -5.64 -7.30 13.02
CA GLU A 119 -6.12 -6.78 14.30
C GLU A 119 -5.49 -5.43 14.55
N LEU A 120 -6.25 -4.50 15.13
CA LEU A 120 -5.84 -3.12 15.33
C LEU A 120 -6.10 -2.67 16.77
N LEU A 121 -5.11 -2.00 17.35
CA LEU A 121 -5.19 -1.32 18.63
C LEU A 121 -4.72 0.13 18.43
N MET A 122 -5.55 1.09 18.83
CA MET A 122 -5.15 2.49 18.91
C MET A 122 -4.69 2.77 20.35
N THR A 123 -3.39 2.90 20.54
CA THR A 123 -2.80 3.12 21.88
C THR A 123 -2.59 4.60 22.19
N GLU A 124 -2.47 5.44 21.17
CA GLU A 124 -2.36 6.89 21.28
C GLU A 124 -3.12 7.55 20.10
N ASP A 125 -3.36 8.85 20.16
CA ASP A 125 -4.14 9.59 19.15
C ASP A 125 -3.56 9.45 17.72
N ASP A 126 -2.25 9.30 17.60
CA ASP A 126 -1.54 9.14 16.33
C ASP A 126 -0.78 7.80 16.22
N LEU A 127 -1.04 6.81 17.08
CA LEU A 127 -0.36 5.51 17.04
C LEU A 127 -1.33 4.35 16.83
N ILE A 128 -1.09 3.61 15.74
CA ILE A 128 -1.74 2.34 15.44
C ILE A 128 -0.76 1.19 15.69
N GLU A 129 -1.14 0.28 16.57
CA GLU A 129 -0.52 -1.03 16.71
C GLU A 129 -1.36 -2.06 15.94
N THR A 130 -0.72 -2.79 15.02
CA THR A 130 -1.42 -3.76 14.18
C THR A 130 -0.65 -5.07 14.05
N ARG A 131 -1.38 -6.17 13.90
CA ARG A 131 -0.83 -7.51 13.68
C ARG A 131 -1.64 -8.24 12.59
N PRO A 132 -1.00 -9.08 11.76
CA PRO A 132 -1.73 -9.85 10.76
C PRO A 132 -2.63 -10.88 11.44
N ALA A 133 -3.78 -11.17 10.82
CA ALA A 133 -4.56 -12.35 11.18
C ALA A 133 -3.69 -13.62 11.06
N PRO A 134 -3.89 -14.68 11.87
CA PRO A 134 -3.01 -15.84 11.90
C PRO A 134 -2.75 -16.50 10.53
N ARG A 135 -3.75 -16.54 9.65
CA ARG A 135 -3.63 -17.09 8.28
C ARG A 135 -2.72 -16.26 7.35
N LEU A 136 -2.41 -15.02 7.75
CA LEU A 136 -1.51 -14.10 7.05
C LEU A 136 -0.23 -13.87 7.86
N ALA A 137 0.12 -14.77 8.77
CA ALA A 137 1.39 -14.71 9.49
C ALA A 137 2.57 -14.61 8.51
N GLY A 138 3.60 -13.86 8.92
CA GLY A 138 4.75 -13.54 8.05
C GLY A 138 4.50 -12.41 7.05
N MET A 139 3.32 -11.76 7.07
CA MET A 139 3.02 -10.59 6.23
C MET A 139 4.15 -9.54 6.34
N PRO A 140 4.66 -9.02 5.21
CA PRO A 140 5.70 -8.00 5.23
C PRO A 140 5.13 -6.62 5.59
N LEU A 141 5.97 -5.75 6.16
CA LEU A 141 5.59 -4.42 6.61
C LEU A 141 4.92 -3.61 5.50
N ALA A 142 5.52 -3.56 4.30
CA ALA A 142 4.95 -2.83 3.17
C ALA A 142 3.51 -3.28 2.83
N MET A 143 3.23 -4.59 2.84
CA MET A 143 1.88 -5.12 2.62
C MET A 143 0.91 -4.63 3.69
N ALA A 144 1.31 -4.69 4.96
CA ALA A 144 0.49 -4.19 6.06
C ALA A 144 0.20 -2.69 5.94
N LEU A 145 1.20 -1.88 5.62
CA LEU A 145 1.05 -0.43 5.48
C LEU A 145 0.13 -0.04 4.32
N ILE A 146 0.16 -0.78 3.20
CA ILE A 146 -0.80 -0.58 2.10
C ILE A 146 -2.24 -0.80 2.60
N ILE A 147 -2.47 -1.87 3.37
CA ILE A 147 -3.78 -2.18 3.95
C ILE A 147 -4.20 -1.10 4.96
N VAL A 148 -3.34 -0.75 5.92
CA VAL A 148 -3.62 0.28 6.93
C VAL A 148 -3.95 1.61 6.27
N ARG A 149 -3.14 2.03 5.29
CA ARG A 149 -3.36 3.28 4.55
C ARG A 149 -4.75 3.31 3.94
N ARG A 150 -5.18 2.22 3.29
CA ARG A 150 -6.50 2.13 2.65
C ARG A 150 -7.64 2.18 3.67
N ALA A 151 -7.46 1.52 4.81
CA ALA A 151 -8.46 1.50 5.88
C ALA A 151 -8.61 2.88 6.55
N MET A 152 -7.52 3.62 6.73
CA MET A 152 -7.51 4.94 7.38
C MET A 152 -7.96 6.07 6.46
N TRP A 153 -7.55 6.05 5.20
CA TRP A 153 -7.82 7.12 4.24
C TRP A 153 -8.38 6.57 2.94
N MET A 154 -9.69 6.31 2.93
CA MET A 154 -10.40 5.85 1.73
C MET A 154 -10.28 6.85 0.56
N ALA A 155 -10.25 8.16 0.88
CA ALA A 155 -10.14 9.26 -0.08
C ALA A 155 -8.98 10.20 0.34
N PRO A 156 -7.73 9.91 -0.05
CA PRO A 156 -6.57 10.71 0.30
C PRO A 156 -6.62 12.11 -0.33
N ARG A 157 -6.09 13.11 0.36
CA ARG A 157 -5.97 14.47 -0.19
C ARG A 157 -4.71 14.57 -1.06
N GLU A 158 -4.84 14.22 -2.34
CA GLU A 158 -3.70 14.13 -3.27
C GLU A 158 -2.90 15.44 -3.45
N LEU A 159 -3.51 16.59 -3.15
CA LEU A 159 -2.91 17.93 -3.29
C LEU A 159 -2.63 18.62 -1.95
N ALA A 160 -2.73 17.90 -0.83
CA ALA A 160 -2.41 18.47 0.47
C ALA A 160 -0.92 18.86 0.52
N SER A 161 -0.65 20.10 0.94
CA SER A 161 0.71 20.55 1.23
C SER A 161 1.30 19.88 2.48
N ASP A 162 0.42 19.45 3.39
CA ASP A 162 0.76 18.71 4.61
C ASP A 162 -0.16 17.47 4.70
N PRO A 163 0.29 16.31 4.19
CA PRO A 163 -0.44 15.06 4.26
C PRO A 163 -0.67 14.65 5.71
N MET A 164 -1.88 14.16 6.02
CA MET A 164 -2.10 13.51 7.32
C MET A 164 -1.17 12.31 7.45
N SER A 165 -0.59 12.15 8.64
CA SER A 165 0.25 11.01 8.96
C SER A 165 -0.09 10.46 10.33
N LEU A 166 0.22 9.18 10.52
CA LEU A 166 0.11 8.47 11.79
C LEU A 166 1.32 7.54 11.95
N ARG A 167 1.65 7.22 13.19
CA ARG A 167 2.63 6.19 13.52
C ARG A 167 1.97 4.81 13.44
N VAL A 168 2.69 3.87 12.85
CA VAL A 168 2.31 2.46 12.78
C VAL A 168 3.41 1.61 13.42
N ALA A 169 3.03 0.81 14.40
CA ALA A 169 3.80 -0.33 14.89
C ALA A 169 3.16 -1.60 14.33
N PHE A 170 3.94 -2.40 13.61
CA PHE A 170 3.45 -3.63 12.99
C PHE A 170 4.21 -4.84 13.52
N ASP A 171 3.50 -5.76 14.16
CA ASP A 171 4.00 -7.09 14.54
C ASP A 171 5.36 -7.06 15.28
N GLY A 172 5.53 -6.12 16.22
CA GLY A 172 6.74 -5.96 17.02
C GLY A 172 7.94 -5.31 16.29
N ARG A 173 7.76 -4.85 15.04
CA ARG A 173 8.80 -4.15 14.27
C ARG A 173 8.94 -2.67 14.69
N PRO A 174 10.05 -2.00 14.34
CA PRO A 174 10.21 -0.56 14.56
C PRO A 174 9.05 0.25 13.97
N GLN A 175 8.69 1.35 14.65
CA GLN A 175 7.61 2.23 14.22
C GLN A 175 7.98 2.97 12.93
N VAL A 176 6.98 3.16 12.08
CA VAL A 176 7.06 4.04 10.90
C VAL A 176 6.00 5.13 10.98
N ARG A 177 6.28 6.29 10.40
CA ARG A 177 5.30 7.32 10.10
C ARG A 177 4.74 7.03 8.71
N LEU A 178 3.46 6.70 8.63
CA LEU A 178 2.72 6.45 7.38
C LEU A 178 1.83 7.65 7.07
N ASP A 179 1.86 8.13 5.83
CA ASP A 179 0.99 9.21 5.38
C ASP A 179 -0.22 8.74 4.56
N GLU A 180 -1.19 9.63 4.35
CA GLU A 180 -2.39 9.36 3.55
C GLU A 180 -2.08 9.09 2.06
N LEU A 181 -0.91 9.51 1.58
CA LEU A 181 -0.42 9.21 0.24
C LEU A 181 0.26 7.85 0.16
N GLY A 182 0.36 7.12 1.28
CA GLY A 182 0.96 5.80 1.42
C GLY A 182 2.48 5.78 1.30
N ASP A 183 3.12 6.92 1.52
CA ASP A 183 4.57 7.00 1.74
C ASP A 183 4.84 6.80 3.25
N TRP A 184 5.98 6.20 3.59
CA TRP A 184 6.34 5.98 4.99
C TRP A 184 7.83 6.07 5.27
N GLU A 185 8.18 6.42 6.50
CA GLU A 185 9.56 6.53 6.97
C GLU A 185 9.71 6.05 8.42
N PRO A 186 10.88 5.55 8.83
CA PRO A 186 11.13 5.17 10.22
C PRO A 186 10.92 6.35 11.19
N VAL A 187 10.21 6.12 12.30
CA VAL A 187 10.10 7.13 13.37
C VAL A 187 11.47 7.30 14.02
N GLY A 188 11.97 8.54 14.07
CA GLY A 188 13.29 8.87 14.62
C GLY A 188 14.41 9.00 13.58
N ALA A 189 14.11 8.81 12.29
CA ALA A 189 14.97 9.33 11.23
C ALA A 189 14.86 10.87 11.25
N SER A 190 15.92 11.58 11.61
CA SER A 190 15.96 13.04 11.45
C SER A 190 15.63 13.37 9.99
N PRO A 191 14.74 14.35 9.71
CA PRO A 191 14.50 14.77 8.35
C PRO A 191 15.83 15.26 7.77
N GLY A 192 16.30 14.57 6.73
CA GLY A 192 17.49 14.98 5.99
C GLY A 192 17.27 16.40 5.49
N ARG A 193 18.13 17.31 5.96
CA ARG A 193 18.27 18.67 5.43
C ARG A 193 18.60 18.66 3.94
#